data_AF-A0A9D6J4N0-F1
#
_entry.id   AF-A0A9D6J4N0-F1
#
_cell.length_a   1.000
_cell.length_b   1.000
_cell.length_c   1.000
_cell.angle_alpha   90.00
_cell.angle_beta   90.00
_cell.angle_gamma   90.00
#
_symmetry.space_group_name_H-M   'P 1'
#
loop_
_entity.id
_entity.type
_entity.pdbx_description
1 polymer ?
#
loop_
_entity_poly.entity_id
_entity_poly.type
_entity_poly.pdbx_seq_one_letter_code
_entity_poly.pdbx_strand_id
1 'polypeptide(L)' 'MQQGRQEGKQEGQKFALEKILIAQLEKKFRVLSDADRQRITSADPDTLLRWGERLIIAGSLKEVFD' A
#
# COMPACT_ATOMS: atom_id res chain seq x y z
N MET A 1 18.62 -18.40 -12.54
CA MET A 1 17.27 -18.97 -12.72
C MET A 1 16.38 -18.86 -11.48
N GLN A 2 16.85 -19.20 -10.27
CA GLN A 2 16.01 -19.12 -9.05
C GLN A 2 15.77 -17.69 -8.54
N GLN A 3 16.75 -16.79 -8.71
CA GLN A 3 16.67 -15.42 -8.21
C GLN A 3 15.57 -14.59 -8.90
N GLY A 4 15.51 -14.60 -10.24
CA GLY A 4 14.46 -13.87 -10.97
C GLY A 4 13.02 -14.36 -10.70
N ARG A 5 12.84 -15.62 -10.26
CA ARG A 5 11.51 -16.11 -9.82
C ARG A 5 11.12 -15.55 -8.44
N GLN A 6 12.08 -15.38 -7.53
CA GLN A 6 11.83 -14.80 -6.22
C GLN A 6 11.59 -13.29 -6.32
N GLU A 7 12.40 -12.59 -7.11
CA GLU A 7 12.24 -11.15 -7.41
C GLU A 7 10.86 -10.87 -8.01
N GLY A 8 10.45 -11.62 -9.05
CA GLY A 8 9.13 -11.45 -9.66
C GLY A 8 7.96 -11.75 -8.70
N LYS A 9 8.13 -12.68 -7.76
CA LYS A 9 7.11 -12.95 -6.72
C LYS A 9 7.00 -11.78 -5.74
N GLN A 10 8.13 -11.21 -5.31
CA GLN A 10 8.16 -10.06 -4.40
C GLN A 10 7.58 -8.81 -5.04
N GLU A 11 7.93 -8.53 -6.30
CA GLU A 11 7.36 -7.41 -7.07
C GLU A 11 5.85 -7.56 -7.27
N GLY A 12 5.39 -8.77 -7.62
CA GLY A 12 3.97 -9.06 -7.77
C GLY A 12 3.18 -8.88 -6.47
N GLN A 13 3.77 -9.28 -5.34
CA GLN A 13 3.17 -9.06 -4.02
C GLN A 13 3.08 -7.57 -3.67
N LYS A 14 4.17 -6.81 -3.88
CA LYS A 14 4.20 -5.36 -3.64
C LYS A 14 3.14 -4.64 -4.47
N PHE A 15 3.11 -4.91 -5.78
CA PHE A 15 2.14 -4.30 -6.68
C PHE A 15 0.68 -4.60 -6.29
N ALA A 16 0.39 -5.84 -5.86
CA ALA A 16 -0.94 -6.21 -5.39
C ALA A 16 -1.33 -5.45 -4.12
N LEU A 17 -0.40 -5.32 -3.16
CA LEU A 17 -0.61 -4.57 -1.90
C LEU A 17 -0.84 -3.07 -2.17
N GLU A 18 -0.05 -2.45 -3.04
CA GLU A 18 -0.22 -1.05 -3.43
C GLU A 18 -1.60 -0.80 -4.04
N LYS A 19 -1.99 -1.61 -5.02
CA LYS A 19 -3.27 -1.47 -5.71
C LYS A 19 -4.46 -1.59 -4.78
N ILE A 20 -4.46 -2.61 -3.90
CA ILE A 20 -5.58 -2.80 -2.98
C ILE A 20 -5.62 -1.69 -1.93
N LEU A 21 -4.47 -1.25 -1.41
CA LEU A 21 -4.42 -0.19 -0.42
C LEU A 21 -4.92 1.14 -0.99
N ILE A 22 -4.47 1.53 -2.19
CA ILE A 22 -4.96 2.74 -2.87
C ILE A 22 -6.47 2.67 -3.06
N ALA A 23 -7.00 1.56 -3.59
CA ALA A 23 -8.42 1.42 -3.85
C ALA A 23 -9.28 1.52 -2.57
N GLN A 24 -8.80 0.97 -1.44
CA GLN A 24 -9.51 1.03 -0.17
C GLN A 24 -9.43 2.42 0.47
N LEU A 25 -8.26 3.07 0.41
CA LEU A 25 -8.08 4.44 0.90
C LEU A 25 -8.96 5.41 0.12
N GLU A 26 -9.04 5.29 -1.21
CA GLU A 26 -9.90 6.13 -2.03
C GLU A 26 -11.39 5.93 -1.75
N LYS A 27 -11.79 4.68 -1.47
CA LYS A 27 -13.16 4.38 -1.04
C LYS A 27 -13.51 5.01 0.31
N LYS A 28 -12.57 5.03 1.27
CA LYS A 28 -12.82 5.52 2.63
C LYS A 28 -12.66 7.04 2.75
N PHE A 29 -11.61 7.59 2.15
CA PHE A 29 -11.15 8.97 2.36
C PHE A 29 -11.24 9.86 1.13
N ARG A 30 -11.77 9.35 0.01
CA ARG A 30 -11.82 10.00 -1.32
C ARG A 30 -10.46 10.01 -2.01
N VAL A 31 -10.41 10.66 -3.18
CA VAL A 31 -9.24 10.66 -4.06
C VAL A 31 -7.96 11.02 -3.31
N LEU A 32 -6.94 10.19 -3.48
CA LEU A 32 -5.63 10.43 -2.89
C LEU A 32 -4.86 11.49 -3.68
N SER A 33 -4.09 12.31 -2.96
CA SER A 33 -3.13 13.22 -3.56
C SER A 33 -1.99 12.45 -4.23
N ASP A 34 -1.28 13.09 -5.16
CA ASP A 34 -0.09 12.47 -5.78
C ASP A 34 0.99 12.15 -4.75
N ALA A 35 1.12 12.97 -3.69
CA ALA A 35 2.05 12.72 -2.60
C ALA A 35 1.70 11.45 -1.82
N ASP A 36 0.41 11.23 -1.53
CA ASP A 36 -0.05 10.01 -0.83
C ASP A 36 0.14 8.77 -1.71
N ARG A 37 -0.14 8.87 -3.01
CA ARG A 37 0.12 7.78 -3.96
C ARG A 37 1.61 7.46 -4.04
N GLN A 38 2.47 8.47 -4.11
CA GLN A 38 3.91 8.27 -4.15
C GLN A 38 4.43 7.65 -2.85
N ARG A 39 3.86 8.03 -1.70
CA ARG A 39 4.19 7.42 -0.40
C ARG A 39 3.85 5.93 -0.39
N ILE A 40 2.71 5.54 -0.97
CA ILE A 40 2.30 4.14 -1.09
C ILE A 40 3.22 3.37 -2.04
N THR A 41 3.47 3.88 -3.24
CA THR A 41 4.30 3.16 -4.24
C THR A 41 5.78 3.06 -3.85
N SER A 42 6.24 3.89 -2.92
CA SER A 42 7.61 3.87 -2.40
C SER A 42 7.77 3.02 -1.14
N ALA A 43 6.68 2.55 -0.54
CA ALA A 43 6.72 1.76 0.69
C ALA A 43 7.08 0.29 0.41
N ASP A 44 7.75 -0.35 1.37
CA ASP A 44 7.99 -1.79 1.33
C ASP A 44 6.69 -2.59 1.64
N PRO A 45 6.62 -3.87 1.24
CA PRO A 45 5.44 -4.71 1.46
C PRO A 45 4.96 -4.79 2.92
N ASP A 46 5.87 -4.79 3.91
CA ASP A 46 5.48 -4.89 5.31
C ASP A 46 4.85 -3.59 5.80
N THR A 47 5.36 -2.44 5.35
CA THR A 47 4.74 -1.13 5.58
C THR A 47 3.35 -1.05 4.95
N LEU A 48 3.19 -1.52 3.72
CA LEU A 48 1.89 -1.55 3.03
C LEU A 48 0.88 -2.42 3.78
N LEU A 49 1.32 -3.57 4.30
CA LEU A 49 0.46 -4.45 5.09
C LEU A 49 0.00 -3.77 6.39
N ARG A 50 0.91 -3.15 7.14
CA ARG A 50 0.59 -2.40 8.37
C ARG A 50 -0.42 -1.27 8.12
N TRP A 51 -0.27 -0.54 7.01
CA TRP A 51 -1.24 0.48 6.61
C TRP A 51 -2.60 -0.12 6.26
N GLY A 52 -2.62 -1.29 5.60
CA GLY A 52 -3.84 -2.04 5.34
C GLY A 52 -4.59 -2.46 6.61
N GLU A 53 -3.86 -2.91 7.64
CA GLU A 53 -4.44 -3.25 8.94
C GLU A 53 -4.99 -2.02 9.66
N ARG A 54 -4.24 -0.92 9.68
CA ARG A 54 -4.66 0.36 10.30
C ARG A 54 -5.87 0.97 9.61
N LEU A 55 -5.98 0.82 8.29
CA LEU A 55 -7.10 1.34 7.50
C LEU A 55 -8.46 0.86 8.01
N ILE A 56 -8.54 -0.32 8.62
CA ILE A 56 -9.79 -0.87 9.16
C ILE A 56 -10.38 0.09 10.22
N ILE A 57 -9.53 0.65 11.08
CA ILE A 57 -9.95 1.45 12.24
C ILE A 57 -9.68 2.95 12.10
N ALA A 58 -8.72 3.36 11.25
CA ALA A 58 -8.28 4.75 11.15
C ALA A 58 -9.39 5.70 10.68
N GLY A 59 -9.51 6.86 11.34
CA GLY A 59 -10.42 7.95 10.97
C GLY A 59 -9.84 8.92 9.94
N SER A 60 -8.54 8.82 9.63
CA SER A 60 -7.85 9.73 8.71
C SER A 60 -6.68 9.05 7.98
N LEU A 61 -6.25 9.63 6.86
CA LEU A 61 -5.04 9.19 6.15
C LEU A 61 -3.78 9.30 7.03
N LYS A 62 -3.73 10.31 7.90
CA LYS A 62 -2.63 10.48 8.85
C LYS A 62 -2.52 9.27 9.78
N GLU A 63 -3.63 8.83 10.38
CA GLU A 63 -3.65 7.66 11.27
C GLU A 63 -3.30 6.34 10.55
N VAL A 64 -3.57 6.24 9.24
CA VAL A 64 -3.11 5.09 8.47
C VAL A 64 -1.58 5.11 8.37
N PHE A 65 -1.03 6.27 8.04
CA PHE A 65 0.39 6.43 7.68
C PHE A 65 1.35 6.59 8.86
N ASP A 66 0.86 6.96 10.05
CA ASP A 66 1.59 7.03 11.33
C ASP A 66 1.85 5.64 11.91
#